data_AF-W5JMD0-F1
#
_entry.id   AF-W5JMD0-F1
#
_cell.length_a   1.000
_cell.length_b   1.000
_cell.length_c   1.000
_cell.angle_alpha   90.00
_cell.angle_beta   90.00
_cell.angle_gamma   90.00
#
_symmetry.space_group_name_H-M   'P 1'
#
loop_
_entity.id
_entity.type
_entity.pdbx_description
1 polymer ?
#
loop_
_entity_poly.entity_id
_entity_poly.type
_entity_poly.pdbx_seq_one_letter_code
_entity_poly.pdbx_strand_id
1 'polypeptide(L)'
;MQQQFQAVLLAACYFLACSNAFEIPDRYKKPAKILHETCVSESGASEELLRQCLDGTIHADKAVQCYIHCLFDKIGVIEPETGRIFLEWLTDMLPTDMLPTDMQHAIAHLTRECGHIVTEDKCNTAYQTAKCYFSAHEDAIKFCHLLILD
;
A
#
# COMPACT_ATOMS: atom_id res chain seq x y z
N MET A 1 -45.08 -5.04 -7.51
CA MET A 1 -44.21 -4.38 -6.50
C MET A 1 -43.29 -5.38 -5.79
N GLN A 2 -43.83 -6.50 -5.27
CA GLN A 2 -43.10 -7.55 -4.53
C GLN A 2 -41.92 -8.19 -5.29
N GLN A 3 -42.04 -8.37 -6.60
CA GLN A 3 -41.02 -9.02 -7.46
C GLN A 3 -39.78 -8.15 -7.69
N GLN A 4 -39.91 -6.81 -7.61
CA GLN A 4 -38.77 -5.90 -7.75
C GLN A 4 -37.93 -5.84 -6.47
N PHE A 5 -38.55 -5.95 -5.29
CA PHE A 5 -37.82 -6.00 -4.01
C PHE A 5 -36.96 -7.26 -3.90
N GLN A 6 -37.44 -8.42 -4.37
CA GLN A 6 -36.65 -9.65 -4.35
C GLN A 6 -35.44 -9.61 -5.30
N ALA A 7 -35.58 -9.02 -6.48
CA ALA A 7 -34.47 -8.84 -7.42
C ALA A 7 -33.39 -7.88 -6.87
N VAL A 8 -33.80 -6.80 -6.19
CA VAL A 8 -32.86 -5.87 -5.54
C VAL A 8 -32.12 -6.53 -4.37
N LEU A 9 -32.81 -7.34 -3.56
CA LEU A 9 -32.20 -8.09 -2.46
C LEU A 9 -31.19 -9.14 -2.95
N LEU A 10 -31.53 -9.88 -4.02
CA LEU A 10 -30.62 -10.86 -4.61
C LEU A 10 -29.40 -10.21 -5.27
N ALA A 11 -29.59 -9.07 -5.96
CA ALA A 11 -28.49 -8.29 -6.54
C ALA A 11 -27.61 -7.67 -5.44
N ALA A 12 -28.18 -7.15 -4.35
CA ALA A 12 -27.44 -6.63 -3.21
C ALA A 12 -26.64 -7.72 -2.49
N CYS A 13 -27.22 -8.92 -2.32
CA CYS A 13 -26.49 -10.07 -1.78
C CYS A 13 -25.36 -10.55 -2.71
N TYR A 14 -25.55 -10.48 -4.03
CA TYR A 14 -24.51 -10.80 -5.01
C TYR A 14 -23.36 -9.78 -4.99
N PHE A 15 -23.67 -8.49 -4.83
CA PHE A 15 -22.67 -7.44 -4.62
C PHE A 15 -21.93 -7.56 -3.28
N LEU A 16 -22.65 -7.87 -2.19
CA LEU A 16 -22.06 -8.07 -0.85
C LEU A 16 -21.18 -9.32 -0.76
N ALA A 17 -21.48 -10.37 -1.54
CA ALA A 17 -20.70 -11.60 -1.57
C ALA A 17 -19.36 -11.46 -2.32
N CYS A 18 -19.11 -10.34 -2.99
CA CYS A 18 -17.88 -10.11 -3.76
C CYS A 18 -16.87 -9.16 -3.10
N SER A 19 -17.18 -8.58 -1.92
CA SER A 19 -16.15 -7.88 -1.15
C SER A 19 -15.25 -8.90 -0.46
N ASN A 20 -14.37 -9.56 -1.22
CA ASN A 20 -13.18 -10.19 -0.66
C ASN A 20 -12.26 -9.06 -0.20
N ALA A 21 -12.62 -8.43 0.92
CA ALA A 21 -11.78 -7.43 1.53
C ALA A 21 -10.53 -8.16 2.03
N PHE A 22 -9.41 -7.98 1.33
CA PHE A 22 -8.12 -8.52 1.76
C PHE A 22 -7.74 -7.92 3.12
N GLU A 23 -7.62 -8.74 4.16
CA GLU A 23 -7.18 -8.28 5.48
C GLU A 23 -5.69 -8.51 5.68
N ILE A 24 -4.97 -7.50 6.17
CA ILE A 24 -3.56 -7.64 6.52
C ILE A 24 -3.45 -8.42 7.84
N PRO A 25 -2.74 -9.56 7.88
CA PRO A 25 -2.62 -10.37 9.09
C PRO A 25 -1.97 -9.62 10.27
N ASP A 26 -2.46 -9.83 11.49
CA ASP A 26 -1.99 -9.15 12.72
C ASP A 26 -0.47 -9.27 12.96
N ARG A 27 0.17 -10.33 12.47
CA ARG A 27 1.63 -10.51 12.56
C ARG A 27 2.44 -9.35 11.95
N TYR A 28 1.84 -8.55 11.07
CA TYR A 28 2.47 -7.40 10.44
C TYR A 28 2.41 -6.12 11.28
N LYS A 29 1.52 -6.02 12.27
CA LYS A 29 1.32 -4.78 13.05
C LYS A 29 2.58 -4.33 13.78
N LYS A 30 3.19 -5.21 14.57
CA LYS A 30 4.41 -4.86 15.33
C LYS A 30 5.59 -4.49 14.43
N PRO A 31 5.93 -5.25 13.37
CA PRO A 31 6.95 -4.82 12.41
C PRO A 31 6.63 -3.50 11.71
N ALA A 32 5.37 -3.29 11.30
CA ALA A 32 4.94 -2.07 10.63
C ALA A 32 5.09 -0.84 11.54
N LYS A 33 4.74 -0.97 12.82
CA LYS A 33 4.96 0.09 13.81
C LYS A 33 6.42 0.48 13.96
N ILE A 34 7.32 -0.51 14.11
CA ILE A 34 8.77 -0.26 14.21
C ILE A 34 9.29 0.42 12.94
N LEU A 35 8.83 -0.05 11.78
CA LEU A 35 9.18 0.50 10.48
C LEU A 35 8.71 1.96 10.35
N HIS A 36 7.47 2.25 10.76
CA HIS A 36 6.92 3.59 10.78
C HIS A 36 7.74 4.52 11.68
N GLU A 37 7.97 4.14 12.94
CA GLU A 37 8.76 4.94 13.90
C GLU A 37 10.18 5.24 13.38
N THR A 38 10.81 4.23 12.77
CA THR A 38 12.15 4.37 12.15
C THR A 38 12.11 5.40 11.02
N CYS A 39 11.17 5.28 10.11
CA CYS A 39 11.11 6.15 8.95
C CYS A 39 10.62 7.57 9.28
N VAL A 40 9.79 7.76 10.31
CA VAL A 40 9.49 9.10 10.85
C VAL A 40 10.77 9.75 11.37
N SER A 41 11.57 9.02 12.16
CA SER A 41 12.84 9.54 12.70
C SER A 41 13.87 9.87 11.63
N GLU A 42 13.98 9.07 10.57
CA GLU A 42 14.97 9.29 9.50
C GLU A 42 14.56 10.40 8.52
N SER A 43 13.27 10.52 8.22
CA SER A 43 12.77 11.49 7.24
C SER A 43 12.42 12.85 7.85
N GLY A 44 12.07 12.90 9.14
CA GLY A 44 11.51 14.08 9.79
C GLY A 44 10.06 14.39 9.37
N ALA A 45 9.34 13.42 8.78
CA ALA A 45 7.96 13.61 8.36
C ALA A 45 7.03 13.89 9.55
N SER A 46 6.10 14.82 9.35
CA SER A 46 5.06 15.10 10.35
C SER A 46 3.99 14.02 10.35
N GLU A 47 3.69 13.48 11.55
CA GLU A 47 2.57 12.57 11.80
C GLU A 47 1.23 13.12 11.26
N GLU A 48 1.01 14.43 11.37
CA GLU A 48 -0.20 15.08 10.86
C GLU A 48 -0.31 14.96 9.34
N LEU A 49 0.80 15.13 8.62
CA LEU A 49 0.82 15.02 7.17
C LEU A 49 0.72 13.56 6.72
N LEU A 50 1.32 12.63 7.48
CA LEU A 50 1.23 11.19 7.20
C LEU A 50 -0.21 10.68 7.37
N ARG A 51 -0.93 11.14 8.40
CA ARG A 51 -2.33 10.74 8.66
C ARG A 51 -3.29 11.01 7.51
N GLN A 52 -2.98 11.93 6.60
CA GLN A 52 -3.83 12.24 5.45
C GLN A 52 -4.00 11.03 4.49
N CYS A 53 -3.08 10.05 4.53
CA CYS A 53 -3.23 8.85 3.72
C CYS A 53 -4.45 8.00 4.12
N LEU A 54 -4.98 8.18 5.33
CA LEU A 54 -6.18 7.47 5.81
C LEU A 54 -7.43 7.84 5.01
N ASP A 55 -7.44 9.04 4.41
CA ASP A 55 -8.48 9.51 3.50
C ASP A 55 -8.08 9.33 2.02
N GLY A 56 -7.06 8.50 1.75
CA GLY A 56 -6.54 8.23 0.41
C GLY A 56 -5.62 9.32 -0.16
N THR A 57 -5.22 10.31 0.64
CA THR A 57 -4.39 11.43 0.18
C THR A 57 -2.95 11.31 0.67
N ILE A 58 -1.98 11.19 -0.25
CA ILE A 58 -0.55 11.24 0.08
C ILE A 58 -0.05 12.68 -0.06
N HIS A 59 0.27 13.33 1.06
CA HIS A 59 0.74 14.71 1.07
C HIS A 59 2.07 14.87 0.31
N ALA A 60 2.23 15.98 -0.41
CA ALA A 60 3.37 16.20 -1.31
C ALA A 60 4.65 16.73 -0.62
N ASP A 61 4.61 16.92 0.70
CA ASP A 61 5.74 17.43 1.48
C ASP A 61 7.00 16.54 1.30
N LYS A 62 8.17 17.17 1.22
CA LYS A 62 9.42 16.46 0.91
C LYS A 62 9.77 15.39 1.95
N ALA A 63 9.51 15.66 3.23
CA ALA A 63 9.76 14.68 4.29
C ALA A 63 8.81 13.49 4.16
N VAL A 64 7.55 13.71 3.78
CA VAL A 64 6.58 12.63 3.48
C VAL A 64 7.05 11.78 2.29
N GLN A 65 7.56 12.40 1.22
CA GLN A 65 8.11 11.64 0.09
C GLN A 65 9.29 10.75 0.53
N CYS A 66 10.20 11.30 1.34
CA CYS A 66 11.36 10.55 1.82
C CYS A 66 11.00 9.52 2.89
N TYR A 67 9.93 9.73 3.66
CA TYR A 67 9.33 8.71 4.53
C TYR A 67 8.92 7.47 3.71
N ILE A 68 8.19 7.67 2.60
CA ILE A 68 7.76 6.58 1.72
C ILE A 68 8.95 5.85 1.10
N HIS A 69 9.98 6.60 0.68
CA HIS A 69 11.23 6.00 0.22
C HIS A 69 11.88 5.15 1.31
N CYS A 70 11.98 5.65 2.54
CA CYS A 70 12.51 4.88 3.66
C CYS A 70 11.74 3.57 3.86
N LEU A 71 10.40 3.59 3.79
CA LEU A 71 9.60 2.36 3.91
C LEU A 71 10.02 1.31 2.87
N PHE A 72 10.12 1.70 1.60
CA PHE A 72 10.52 0.79 0.52
C PHE A 72 11.98 0.33 0.65
N ASP A 73 12.87 1.21 1.12
CA ASP A 73 14.28 0.88 1.37
C ASP A 73 14.42 -0.19 2.47
N LYS A 74 13.77 0.00 3.62
CA LYS A 74 13.86 -0.94 4.76
C LYS A 74 13.27 -2.31 4.46
N ILE A 75 12.28 -2.39 3.57
CA ILE A 75 11.72 -3.68 3.13
C ILE A 75 12.46 -4.25 1.90
N GLY A 76 13.48 -3.56 1.40
CA GLY A 76 14.42 -4.08 0.41
C GLY A 76 13.87 -4.17 -1.01
N VAL A 77 12.97 -3.27 -1.41
CA VAL A 77 12.33 -3.29 -2.75
C VAL A 77 12.80 -2.18 -3.69
N ILE A 78 13.89 -1.49 -3.36
CA ILE A 78 14.46 -0.42 -4.18
C ILE A 78 15.65 -0.95 -4.97
N GLU A 79 15.63 -0.75 -6.30
CA GLU A 79 16.82 -0.92 -7.13
C GLU A 79 17.84 0.20 -6.85
N PRO A 80 19.05 -0.11 -6.37
CA PRO A 80 20.01 0.90 -5.90
C PRO A 80 20.39 1.95 -6.95
N GLU A 81 20.53 1.53 -8.21
CA GLU A 81 21.02 2.34 -9.31
C GLU A 81 20.02 3.42 -9.74
N THR A 82 18.75 3.04 -9.86
CA THR A 82 17.70 3.90 -10.43
C THR A 82 16.75 4.48 -9.38
N GLY A 83 16.67 3.86 -8.19
CA GLY A 83 15.64 4.17 -7.19
C GLY A 83 14.26 3.63 -7.56
N ARG A 84 14.16 2.80 -8.60
CA ARG A 84 12.91 2.15 -9.02
C ARG A 84 12.43 1.16 -7.97
N ILE A 85 11.10 1.09 -7.79
CA ILE A 85 10.46 0.18 -6.84
C ILE A 85 10.10 -1.13 -7.55
N PHE A 86 10.64 -2.26 -7.06
CA PHE A 86 10.36 -3.62 -7.52
C PHE A 86 9.56 -4.36 -6.45
N LEU A 87 8.25 -4.10 -6.38
CA LEU A 87 7.37 -4.66 -5.35
C LEU A 87 7.30 -6.19 -5.41
N GLU A 88 7.48 -6.77 -6.59
CA GLU A 88 7.57 -8.21 -6.82
C GLU A 88 8.70 -8.89 -6.03
N TRP A 89 9.76 -8.16 -5.63
CA TRP A 89 10.81 -8.76 -4.81
C TRP A 89 10.27 -9.24 -3.45
N LEU A 90 9.15 -8.69 -2.96
CA LEU A 90 8.49 -9.20 -1.76
C LEU A 90 8.05 -10.67 -1.93
N THR A 91 7.63 -11.09 -3.13
CA THR A 91 7.22 -12.49 -3.35
C THR A 91 8.39 -13.46 -3.32
N ASP A 92 9.60 -12.99 -3.58
CA ASP A 92 10.82 -13.80 -3.49
C ASP A 92 11.38 -13.82 -2.06
N MET A 93 11.23 -12.72 -1.31
CA MET A 93 11.76 -12.56 0.05
C MET A 93 10.88 -13.17 1.13
N LEU A 94 9.56 -13.20 0.93
CA LEU A 94 8.61 -13.67 1.93
C LEU A 94 8.07 -15.07 1.59
N PRO A 95 8.06 -15.99 2.57
CA PRO A 95 7.39 -17.28 2.43
C PRO A 95 5.92 -17.17 2.00
N THR A 96 5.41 -18.18 1.30
CA THR A 96 4.02 -18.19 0.78
C THR A 96 2.95 -18.20 1.87
N ASP A 97 3.24 -18.71 3.06
CA ASP A 97 2.37 -18.60 4.24
C ASP A 97 2.37 -17.19 4.85
N MET A 98 3.41 -16.41 4.57
CA MET A 98 3.50 -14.99 4.89
C MET A 98 2.74 -14.11 3.88
N LEU A 99 2.69 -14.50 2.60
CA LEU A 99 1.95 -13.78 1.57
C LEU A 99 0.68 -14.53 1.13
N PRO A 100 -0.49 -14.28 1.73
CA PRO A 100 -1.78 -14.73 1.22
C PRO A 100 -1.95 -14.49 -0.28
N THR A 101 -2.68 -15.36 -0.96
CA THR A 101 -2.89 -15.32 -2.41
C THR A 101 -3.42 -13.96 -2.89
N ASP A 102 -4.34 -13.34 -2.16
CA ASP A 102 -4.87 -12.02 -2.51
C ASP A 102 -3.79 -10.93 -2.48
N MET A 103 -2.85 -11.03 -1.54
CA MET A 103 -1.70 -10.12 -1.44
C MET A 103 -0.75 -10.31 -2.62
N GLN A 104 -0.52 -11.56 -3.06
CA GLN A 104 0.29 -11.85 -4.24
C GLN A 104 -0.36 -11.32 -5.53
N HIS A 105 -1.69 -11.45 -5.67
CA HIS A 105 -2.41 -10.89 -6.80
C HIS A 105 -2.35 -9.36 -6.81
N ALA A 106 -2.50 -8.72 -5.65
CA ALA A 106 -2.35 -7.27 -5.52
C ALA A 106 -0.93 -6.83 -5.90
N ILE A 107 0.12 -7.49 -5.42
CA ILE A 107 1.51 -7.21 -5.80
C ILE A 107 1.69 -7.31 -7.31
N ALA A 108 1.24 -8.41 -7.93
CA ALA A 108 1.37 -8.60 -9.38
C ALA A 108 0.64 -7.52 -10.19
N HIS A 109 -0.55 -7.11 -9.74
CA HIS A 109 -1.30 -6.01 -10.36
C HIS A 109 -0.54 -4.69 -10.24
N LEU A 110 -0.12 -4.32 -9.02
CA LEU A 110 0.59 -3.08 -8.74
C LEU A 110 1.94 -2.98 -9.46
N THR A 111 2.71 -4.06 -9.53
CA THR A 111 3.93 -4.14 -10.33
C THR A 111 3.66 -3.84 -11.81
N ARG A 112 2.60 -4.41 -12.38
CA ARG A 112 2.25 -4.18 -13.78
C ARG A 112 1.84 -2.74 -14.06
N GLU A 113 0.99 -2.16 -13.21
CA GLU A 113 0.46 -0.81 -13.44
C GLU A 113 1.46 0.29 -13.10
N CYS A 114 2.27 0.12 -12.04
CA CYS A 114 3.05 1.21 -11.45
C CYS A 114 4.57 0.97 -11.45
N GLY A 115 5.02 -0.26 -11.73
CA GLY A 115 6.43 -0.64 -11.62
C GLY A 115 7.36 0.04 -12.63
N HIS A 116 6.87 0.91 -13.51
CA HIS A 116 7.67 1.63 -14.51
C HIS A 116 8.12 3.02 -14.05
N ILE A 117 7.67 3.47 -12.87
CA ILE A 117 7.88 4.84 -12.39
C ILE A 117 9.33 5.03 -11.93
N VAL A 118 10.03 6.00 -12.54
CA VAL A 118 11.36 6.48 -12.15
C VAL A 118 11.42 7.98 -12.37
N THR A 119 11.99 8.71 -11.40
CA THR A 119 12.25 10.15 -11.48
C THR A 119 13.70 10.44 -11.10
N GLU A 120 14.16 11.68 -11.27
CA GLU A 120 15.54 12.08 -10.91
C GLU A 120 15.82 12.00 -9.40
N ASP A 121 14.78 12.05 -8.57
CA ASP A 121 14.88 12.03 -7.12
C ASP A 121 14.23 10.75 -6.54
N LYS A 122 14.99 10.01 -5.73
CA LYS A 122 14.52 8.72 -5.19
C LYS A 122 13.30 8.86 -4.28
N CYS A 123 13.21 9.93 -3.50
CA CYS A 123 12.02 10.19 -2.66
C CYS A 123 10.78 10.44 -3.53
N ASN A 124 10.92 11.22 -4.60
CA ASN A 124 9.84 11.49 -5.54
C ASN A 124 9.45 10.22 -6.31
N THR A 125 10.40 9.36 -6.69
CA THR A 125 10.11 8.05 -7.29
C THR A 125 9.21 7.21 -6.38
N ALA A 126 9.57 7.10 -5.09
CA ALA A 126 8.77 6.39 -4.10
C ALA A 126 7.37 7.00 -3.93
N TYR A 127 7.29 8.33 -3.84
CA TYR A 127 6.03 9.07 -3.72
C TYR A 127 5.10 8.88 -4.92
N GLN A 128 5.59 9.03 -6.15
CA GLN A 128 4.77 8.82 -7.35
C GLN A 128 4.31 7.36 -7.47
N THR A 129 5.18 6.42 -7.10
CA THR A 129 4.83 5.00 -7.08
C THR A 129 3.72 4.71 -6.07
N ALA A 130 3.83 5.22 -4.83
CA ALA A 130 2.79 5.04 -3.81
C ALA A 130 1.45 5.67 -4.22
N LYS A 131 1.46 6.85 -4.87
CA LYS A 131 0.25 7.45 -5.44
C LYS A 131 -0.39 6.61 -6.53
N CYS A 132 0.45 6.02 -7.39
CA CYS A 132 -0.03 5.07 -8.39
C CYS A 132 -0.70 3.85 -7.71
N TYR A 133 -0.10 3.31 -6.65
CA TYR A 133 -0.70 2.19 -5.91
C TYR A 133 -2.08 2.53 -5.33
N PHE A 134 -2.21 3.70 -4.71
CA PHE A 134 -3.49 4.18 -4.15
C PHE A 134 -4.57 4.35 -5.24
N SER A 135 -4.15 4.65 -6.48
CA SER A 135 -5.06 4.82 -7.62
C SER A 135 -5.41 3.49 -8.31
N ALA A 136 -4.47 2.55 -8.34
CA ALA A 136 -4.60 1.28 -9.06
C ALA A 136 -5.36 0.22 -8.25
N HIS A 137 -5.23 0.22 -6.91
CA HIS A 137 -5.82 -0.83 -6.08
C HIS A 137 -6.38 -0.26 -4.77
N GLU A 138 -7.68 -0.42 -4.54
CA GLU A 138 -8.37 0.14 -3.35
C GLU A 138 -7.77 -0.33 -2.03
N ASP A 139 -7.33 -1.59 -1.95
CA ASP A 139 -6.69 -2.14 -0.76
C ASP A 139 -5.31 -1.55 -0.44
N ALA A 140 -4.69 -0.76 -1.34
CA ALA A 140 -3.42 -0.09 -1.04
C ALA A 140 -3.53 0.84 0.19
N ILE A 141 -4.71 1.40 0.45
CA ILE A 141 -4.97 2.23 1.63
C ILE A 141 -4.86 1.45 2.95
N LYS A 142 -4.99 0.12 2.94
CA LYS A 142 -4.87 -0.70 4.14
C LYS A 142 -3.45 -0.67 4.72
N PHE A 143 -2.43 -0.45 3.89
CA PHE A 143 -1.07 -0.24 4.37
C PHE A 143 -0.91 1.09 5.11
N CYS A 144 -1.65 2.13 4.73
CA CYS A 144 -1.70 3.36 5.52
C CYS A 144 -2.31 3.11 6.90
N HIS A 145 -3.45 2.40 6.97
CA HIS A 145 -4.05 2.03 8.25
C HIS A 145 -3.07 1.25 9.14
N LEU A 146 -2.40 0.24 8.57
CA LEU A 146 -1.39 -0.56 9.27
C LEU A 146 -0.23 0.28 9.83
N LEU A 147 0.23 1.30 9.10
CA LEU A 147 1.38 2.11 9.51
C LEU A 147 1.02 3.24 10.49
N ILE A 148 -0.23 3.72 10.47
CA ILE A 148 -0.64 4.95 11.16
C ILE A 148 -1.53 4.70 12.39
N LEU A 149 -2.31 3.61 12.39
CA LEU A 149 -3.28 3.33 13.45
C LEU A 149 -2.91 2.17 14.38
N ASP A 150 -2.08 1.23 13.93
CA ASP A 150 -1.69 0.01 14.67
C ASP A 150 -0.24 0.10 15.22
#